data_AF-A0A7Y0SCL0-F1
#
_entry.id   AF-A0A7Y0SCL0-F1
#
_cell.length_a   1.000
_cell.length_b   1.000
_cell.length_c   1.000
_cell.angle_alpha   90.00
_cell.angle_beta   90.00
_cell.angle_gamma   90.00
#
_symmetry.space_group_name_H-M   'P 1'
#
loop_
_entity.id
_entity.type
_entity.pdbx_description
1 polymer ?
#
loop_
_entity_poly.entity_id
_entity_poly.type
_entity_poly.pdbx_seq_one_letter_code
_entity_poly.pdbx_strand_id
1 'polypeptide(L)'
;AYLIRDIPRRWLEEQGMRKLPHADVIVRGVSDTELGHVIAFKSSVLTTTVRPSPLLFIRIPGTFATKPVREHERYKLQMDCNVIHAGNVYDGSL
;
A
#
# COMPACT_ATOMS: atom_id res chain seq x y z
N ALA A 1 14.68 8.69 10.92
CA ALA A 1 13.40 8.68 10.18
C ALA A 1 12.99 7.23 9.92
N TYR A 2 11.70 6.90 9.96
CA TYR A 2 11.17 5.54 9.86
C TYR A 2 9.94 5.50 8.97
N LEU A 3 9.67 4.35 8.34
CA LEU A 3 8.39 4.09 7.68
C LEU A 3 7.45 3.40 8.67
N ILE A 4 6.25 3.95 8.84
CA ILE A 4 5.23 3.44 9.76
C ILE A 4 4.09 2.85 8.94
N ARG A 5 3.65 1.65 9.31
CA ARG A 5 2.47 0.98 8.73
C ARG A 5 1.63 0.35 9.82
N ASP A 6 0.32 0.25 9.59
CA ASP A 6 -0.55 -0.52 10.46
C ASP A 6 -0.18 -2.01 10.39
N ILE A 7 -0.26 -2.69 11.53
CA ILE A 7 -0.10 -4.14 11.57
C ILE A 7 -1.40 -4.77 11.04
N PRO A 8 -1.32 -5.70 10.07
CA PRO A 8 -2.49 -6.43 9.60
C PRO A 8 -3.20 -7.16 10.74
N ARG A 9 -4.53 -7.03 10.85
CA ARG A 9 -5.32 -7.62 11.95
C ARG A 9 -5.06 -9.11 12.14
N ARG A 10 -4.97 -9.85 11.04
CA ARG A 10 -4.67 -11.29 11.02
C ARG A 10 -3.39 -11.64 11.80
N TRP A 11 -2.36 -10.79 11.75
CA TRP A 11 -1.10 -11.03 12.45
C TRP A 11 -1.19 -10.80 13.96
N LEU A 12 -2.15 -9.98 14.41
CA LEU A 12 -2.47 -9.82 15.82
C LEU A 12 -3.16 -11.07 16.38
N GLU A 13 -4.02 -11.70 15.59
CA GLU A 13 -4.79 -12.89 15.97
C GLU A 13 -3.93 -14.16 16.01
N GLU A 14 -3.05 -14.36 15.03
CA GLU A 14 -2.27 -15.60 14.86
C GLU A 14 -0.95 -15.65 15.68
N GLN A 15 -0.74 -14.76 16.65
CA GLN A 15 0.56 -14.57 17.34
C GLN A 15 1.76 -14.31 16.40
N GLY A 16 1.50 -13.92 15.14
CA GLY A 16 2.54 -13.64 14.14
C GLY A 16 3.50 -12.53 14.56
N MET A 17 3.05 -11.66 15.47
CA MET A 17 3.83 -10.60 16.09
C MET A 17 5.16 -11.02 16.70
N ARG A 18 5.26 -12.25 17.24
CA ARG A 18 6.50 -12.73 17.89
C ARG A 18 7.67 -12.85 16.93
N LYS A 19 7.40 -13.02 15.62
CA LYS A 19 8.42 -13.22 14.59
C LYS A 19 8.84 -11.94 13.88
N LEU A 20 8.23 -10.81 14.20
CA LEU A 20 8.43 -9.55 13.48
C LEU A 20 9.63 -8.72 13.92
N PRO A 21 10.04 -8.67 15.21
CA PRO A 21 11.20 -7.89 15.61
C PRO A 21 12.44 -8.33 14.81
N HIS A 22 13.10 -7.36 14.17
CA HIS A 22 14.29 -7.57 13.34
C HIS A 22 14.11 -8.47 12.10
N ALA A 23 12.87 -8.78 11.71
CA ALA A 23 12.61 -9.55 10.50
C ALA A 23 12.99 -8.77 9.24
N ASP A 24 13.60 -9.46 8.28
CA ASP A 24 13.75 -8.97 6.91
C ASP A 24 12.38 -8.90 6.23
N VAL A 25 12.10 -7.79 5.56
CA VAL A 25 10.83 -7.53 4.88
C VAL A 25 11.06 -6.99 3.47
N ILE A 26 10.12 -7.30 2.58
CA ILE A 26 10.02 -6.66 1.28
C ILE A 26 8.80 -5.76 1.30
N VAL A 27 9.00 -4.47 1.14
CA VAL A 27 7.91 -3.50 1.05
C VAL A 27 7.62 -3.24 -0.42
N ARG A 28 6.35 -3.31 -0.79
CA ARG A 28 5.85 -2.92 -2.12
C ARG A 28 4.76 -1.88 -1.94
N GLY A 29 4.85 -0.78 -2.70
CA GLY A 29 3.84 0.27 -2.75
C GLY A 29 3.51 0.60 -4.19
N VAL A 30 2.30 1.08 -4.44
CA VAL A 30 1.90 1.62 -5.74
C VAL A 30 1.85 3.14 -5.61
N SER A 31 2.53 3.86 -6.50
CA SER A 31 2.48 5.31 -6.53
C SER A 31 1.24 5.80 -7.27
N ASP A 32 0.70 6.92 -6.81
CA ASP A 32 -0.47 7.57 -7.39
C ASP A 32 -0.07 8.64 -8.42
N THR A 33 0.89 8.25 -9.28
CA THR A 33 1.32 9.01 -10.47
C THR A 33 0.52 8.55 -11.69
N GLU A 34 0.61 9.27 -12.81
CA GLU A 34 -0.17 9.01 -14.03
C GLU A 34 0.07 7.61 -14.60
N LEU A 35 1.33 7.20 -14.72
CA LEU A 35 1.69 5.85 -15.14
C LEU A 35 1.55 4.81 -14.02
N GLY A 36 1.50 5.26 -12.76
CA GLY A 36 1.45 4.42 -11.57
C GLY A 36 2.69 3.52 -11.46
N HIS A 37 3.50 3.69 -10.43
CA HIS A 37 4.72 2.90 -10.27
C HIS A 37 4.57 1.90 -9.14
N VAL A 38 4.94 0.64 -9.38
CA VAL A 38 5.26 -0.28 -8.28
C VAL A 38 6.66 0.06 -7.80
N ILE A 39 6.72 0.53 -6.56
CA ILE A 39 7.96 0.78 -5.82
C ILE A 39 8.19 -0.42 -4.91
N ALA A 40 9.39 -0.99 -4.93
CA ALA A 40 9.74 -2.13 -4.10
C ALA A 40 11.15 -1.98 -3.50
N PHE A 41 11.31 -2.39 -2.25
CA PHE A 41 12.61 -2.40 -1.59
C PHE A 41 12.67 -3.47 -0.50
N LYS A 42 13.89 -3.99 -0.27
CA LYS A 42 14.19 -4.82 0.91
C LYS A 42 14.52 -3.90 2.09
N SER A 43 13.98 -4.22 3.25
CA SER A 43 14.29 -3.53 4.50
C SER A 43 14.17 -4.50 5.68
N SER A 44 14.24 -3.99 6.90
CA SER A 44 14.04 -4.76 8.13
C SER A 44 13.08 -4.03 9.06
N VAL A 45 12.32 -4.81 9.83
CA VAL A 45 11.52 -4.29 10.95
C VAL A 45 12.45 -3.79 12.05
N LEU A 46 12.18 -2.58 12.53
CA LEU A 46 12.89 -1.98 13.66
C LEU A 46 12.22 -2.35 14.98
N THR A 47 10.90 -2.15 15.05
CA THR A 47 10.09 -2.44 16.23
C THR A 47 8.61 -2.44 15.88
N THR A 48 7.78 -2.84 16.83
CA THR A 48 6.33 -2.86 16.75
C THR A 48 5.76 -2.28 18.03
N THR A 49 4.69 -1.50 17.95
CA THR A 49 3.89 -1.11 19.12
C THR A 49 2.46 -1.60 18.95
N VAL A 50 1.79 -1.92 20.04
CA VAL A 50 0.36 -2.33 20.06
C VAL A 50 -0.54 -1.30 20.75
N ARG A 51 0.05 -0.32 21.45
CA ARG A 51 -0.66 0.75 22.13
C ARG A 51 -0.01 2.09 21.78
N PRO A 52 -0.79 3.15 21.51
CA PRO A 52 -2.26 3.19 21.48
C PRO A 52 -2.89 2.48 20.27
N SER A 53 -2.10 2.13 19.25
CA SER A 53 -2.54 1.41 18.05
C SER A 53 -1.46 0.42 17.59
N PRO A 54 -1.83 -0.71 16.96
CA PRO A 54 -0.89 -1.67 16.41
C PRO A 54 -0.16 -1.14 15.16
N LEU A 55 1.10 -0.71 15.34
CA LEU A 55 1.97 -0.14 14.30
C LEU A 55 3.28 -0.91 14.15
N LEU A 56 3.73 -0.99 12.91
CA LEU A 56 4.98 -1.58 12.46
C LEU A 56 5.95 -0.47 12.00
N PHE A 57 7.14 -0.45 12.60
CA PHE A 57 8.20 0.49 12.24
C PHE A 57 9.25 -0.22 11.38
N ILE A 58 9.47 0.30 10.19
CA ILE A 58 10.37 -0.27 9.18
C ILE A 58 11.49 0.71 8.91
N ARG A 59 12.73 0.21 8.74
CA ARG A 59 13.87 1.04 8.36
C ARG A 59 13.63 1.64 6.97
N ILE A 60 13.94 2.93 6.80
CA ILE A 60 13.88 3.56 5.48
C ILE A 60 14.98 2.96 4.60
N PRO A 61 14.66 2.53 3.36
CA PRO A 61 15.66 1.97 2.47
C PRO A 61 16.62 3.06 1.97
N GLY A 62 17.89 2.70 1.72
CA GLY A 62 18.82 3.59 1.02
C GLY A 62 18.55 3.66 -0.49
N THR A 63 17.96 2.61 -1.06
CA THR A 63 17.64 2.47 -2.49
C THR A 63 16.33 1.72 -2.68
N PHE A 64 15.59 2.02 -3.73
CA PHE A 64 14.37 1.29 -4.11
C PHE A 64 14.33 1.03 -5.61
N ALA A 65 13.69 -0.07 -6.01
CA ALA A 65 13.35 -0.34 -7.39
C ALA A 65 11.99 0.28 -7.71
N THR A 66 11.81 0.75 -8.95
CA THR A 66 10.55 1.30 -9.44
C THR A 66 10.27 0.79 -10.85
N LYS A 67 9.02 0.42 -11.12
CA LYS A 67 8.56 -0.02 -12.45
C LYS A 67 7.18 0.57 -12.74
N PRO A 68 6.95 1.17 -13.94
CA PRO A 68 5.62 1.60 -14.34
C PRO A 68 4.69 0.39 -14.48
N VAL A 69 3.43 0.54 -14.06
CA VAL A 69 2.41 -0.52 -14.09
C VAL A 69 1.44 -0.33 -15.25
N ARG A 70 1.26 0.90 -15.72
CA ARG A 70 0.34 1.22 -16.81
C ARG A 70 1.12 1.49 -18.09
N GLU A 71 0.56 1.02 -19.20
CA GLU A 71 1.05 1.34 -20.54
C GLU A 71 0.63 2.74 -20.98
N HIS A 72 -0.46 3.26 -20.40
CA HIS A 72 -1.04 4.56 -20.71
C HIS A 72 -1.20 5.39 -19.43
N GLU A 73 -1.01 6.70 -19.56
CA GLU A 73 -1.28 7.66 -18.49
C GLU A 73 -2.75 7.65 -18.10
N ARG A 74 -3.03 7.75 -16.80
CA ARG A 74 -4.37 7.97 -16.27
C ARG A 74 -4.42 9.32 -15.58
N TYR A 75 -5.22 10.22 -16.13
CA TYR A 75 -5.49 11.52 -15.54
C TYR A 75 -6.58 11.38 -14.48
N LYS A 76 -6.43 12.11 -13.38
CA LYS A 76 -7.45 12.18 -12.33
C LYS A 76 -8.50 13.19 -12.78
N LEU A 77 -9.68 12.69 -13.09
CA LEU A 77 -10.85 13.48 -13.43
C LEU A 77 -11.90 13.23 -12.34
N GLN A 78 -12.83 14.17 -12.21
CA GLN A 78 -14.04 13.99 -11.41
C GLN A 78 -15.20 14.46 -12.26
N MET A 79 -15.91 13.53 -12.87
CA MET A 79 -17.01 13.84 -13.79
C MET A 79 -18.19 12.92 -13.52
N ASP A 80 -19.39 13.50 -13.48
CA ASP A 80 -20.62 12.71 -13.41
C ASP A 80 -20.78 11.92 -14.72
N CYS A 81 -21.13 10.65 -14.59
CA CYS A 81 -21.32 9.76 -15.73
C CYS A 81 -22.44 8.76 -15.45
N ASN A 82 -23.00 8.20 -16.52
CA ASN A 82 -23.94 7.09 -16.42
C ASN A 82 -23.32 5.81 -16.96
N VAL A 83 -23.46 4.72 -16.21
CA VAL A 83 -23.17 3.36 -16.68
C VAL A 83 -24.50 2.74 -17.11
N ILE A 84 -24.60 2.30 -18.37
CA ILE A 84 -25.80 1.63 -18.89
C ILE A 84 -25.48 0.15 -19.06
N HIS A 85 -26.21 -0.72 -18.36
CA HIS A 85 -26.03 -2.16 -18.44
C HIS A 85 -27.35 -2.91 -18.37
N ALA A 86 -27.61 -3.77 -19.36
CA ALA A 86 -28.84 -4.58 -19.46
C ALA A 86 -30.15 -3.75 -19.36
N GLY A 87 -30.15 -2.53 -19.91
CA GLY A 87 -31.29 -1.61 -19.86
C GLY A 87 -31.43 -0.80 -18.57
N ASN A 88 -30.60 -1.08 -17.55
CA ASN A 88 -30.53 -0.28 -16.33
C ASN A 88 -29.53 0.86 -16.50
N VAL A 89 -29.84 2.03 -15.92
CA VAL A 89 -28.98 3.21 -15.89
C VAL A 89 -28.52 3.43 -14.45
N TYR A 90 -27.21 3.56 -14.25
CA TYR A 90 -26.59 3.81 -12.96
C TYR A 90 -25.83 5.13 -13.01
N ASP A 91 -26.07 6.00 -12.04
CA ASP A 91 -25.25 7.21 -11.85
C ASP A 91 -23.90 6.82 -11.23
N GLY A 92 -22.83 7.47 -11.67
CA GLY A 92 -21.48 7.26 -11.18
C GLY A 92 -20.59 8.48 -11.40
N SER A 93 -19.36 8.40 -10.93
CA SER A 93 -18.34 9.42 -11.16
C SER A 93 -17.06 8.76 -11.65
N LEU A 94 -16.50 9.31 -12.73
CA LEU A 94 -15.18 8.99 -13.26
C LEU A 94 -14.11 9.79 -12.53
#